data_AF-A0A9D6R4I0-F1
#
_entry.id   AF-A0A9D6R4I0-F1
#
_cell.length_a   1.000
_cell.length_b   1.000
_cell.length_c   1.000
_cell.angle_alpha   90.00
_cell.angle_beta   90.00
_cell.angle_gamma   90.00
#
_symmetry.space_group_name_H-M   'P 1'
#
loop_
_entity.id
_entity.type
_entity.pdbx_description
1 polymer ?
#
loop_
_entity_poly.entity_id
_entity_poly.type
_entity_poly.pdbx_seq_one_letter_code
_entity_poly.pdbx_strand_id
1 'polypeptide(L)'
;MFRDISCPNCGAPRLEVAADDRVVCGYCGHVFAEAGAFCPKCNHVNREGVVHCDNCGETLIRTCSACQHKNWIGAEYCANCGRPLDILEYVSSRHKQSVSERLAQAREMANVIKAEEEAASQRRMNELWEIERRRKMAEAEAAARQAARDRQTMQMIVAGVVIFGIALAVSGIILALR
;
A
#
# COMPACT_ATOMS: atom_id res chain seq x y z
N MET A 1 14.75 -46.06 16.90
CA MET A 1 14.34 -46.93 15.77
C MET A 1 14.96 -46.32 14.52
N PHE A 2 16.18 -46.71 14.19
CA PHE A 2 16.85 -46.22 12.97
C PHE A 2 16.21 -46.96 11.79
N ARG A 3 15.55 -46.22 10.89
CA ARG A 3 15.06 -46.77 9.63
C ARG A 3 16.29 -47.20 8.82
N ASP A 4 16.31 -48.44 8.36
CA ASP A 4 17.30 -48.89 7.38
C ASP A 4 17.24 -47.96 6.16
N ILE A 5 18.31 -47.19 5.95
CA ILE A 5 18.38 -46.22 4.86
C ILE A 5 18.72 -47.01 3.58
N SER A 6 17.69 -47.40 2.84
CA SER A 6 17.83 -47.99 1.50
C SER A 6 17.99 -46.92 0.43
N CYS A 7 18.71 -47.25 -0.64
CA CYS A 7 18.83 -46.40 -1.82
C CYS A 7 17.44 -46.16 -2.45
N PRO A 8 16.90 -44.92 -2.52
CA PRO A 8 15.61 -44.66 -3.14
C PRO A 8 15.57 -44.90 -4.65
N ASN A 9 16.74 -45.02 -5.31
CA ASN A 9 16.82 -45.31 -6.74
C ASN A 9 16.71 -46.83 -7.05
N CYS A 10 17.35 -47.70 -6.26
CA CYS A 10 17.41 -49.14 -6.57
C CYS A 10 17.01 -50.07 -5.41
N GLY A 11 16.68 -49.54 -4.24
CA GLY A 11 16.29 -50.30 -3.05
C GLY A 11 17.45 -50.98 -2.31
N ALA A 12 18.68 -50.92 -2.82
CA ALA A 12 19.82 -51.58 -2.18
C ALA A 12 20.12 -50.99 -0.79
N PRO A 13 20.51 -51.82 0.20
CA PRO A 13 20.73 -51.38 1.58
C PRO A 13 22.10 -50.74 1.82
N ARG A 14 22.95 -50.62 0.78
CA ARG A 14 24.35 -50.22 0.93
C ARG A 14 24.61 -48.84 0.32
N LEU A 15 24.67 -47.84 1.19
CA LEU A 15 25.16 -46.49 0.91
C LEU A 15 26.54 -46.34 1.53
N GLU A 16 27.51 -45.89 0.74
CA GLU A 16 28.91 -45.69 1.12
C GLU A 16 29.25 -44.20 1.03
N VAL A 17 30.16 -43.71 1.87
CA VAL A 17 30.69 -42.35 1.75
C VAL A 17 31.99 -42.43 0.95
N ALA A 18 32.03 -41.79 -0.22
CA ALA A 18 33.20 -41.64 -1.05
C ALA A 18 34.20 -40.67 -0.43
N ALA A 19 35.45 -40.68 -0.92
CA ALA A 19 36.57 -39.91 -0.36
C ALA A 19 36.38 -38.37 -0.40
N ASP A 20 35.36 -37.89 -1.10
CA ASP A 20 34.97 -36.49 -1.27
C ASP A 20 33.69 -36.14 -0.50
N ASP A 21 33.40 -36.86 0.59
CA ASP A 21 32.19 -36.75 1.42
C ASP A 21 30.88 -37.02 0.68
N ARG A 22 30.95 -37.58 -0.55
CA ARG A 22 29.75 -37.90 -1.31
C ARG A 22 29.17 -39.24 -0.88
N VAL A 23 27.87 -39.28 -0.60
CA VAL A 23 27.17 -40.56 -0.36
C VAL A 23 26.91 -41.23 -1.71
N VAL A 24 27.35 -42.45 -1.93
CA VAL A 24 27.18 -43.22 -3.18
C VAL A 24 26.59 -44.58 -2.87
N CYS A 25 25.64 -45.04 -3.69
CA CYS A 25 25.17 -46.42 -3.59
C CYS A 25 26.22 -47.37 -4.17
N GLY A 26 26.75 -48.27 -3.34
CA GLY A 26 27.73 -49.28 -3.77
C GLY A 26 27.18 -50.34 -4.74
N TYR A 27 25.87 -50.33 -5.01
CA TYR A 27 25.23 -51.28 -5.93
C TYR A 27 24.93 -50.67 -7.31
N CYS A 28 24.27 -49.51 -7.36
CA CYS A 28 23.90 -48.85 -8.62
C CYS A 28 24.78 -47.66 -8.98
N GLY A 29 25.73 -47.27 -8.13
CA GLY A 29 26.61 -46.12 -8.34
C GLY A 29 25.92 -44.77 -8.19
N HIS A 30 24.67 -44.72 -7.71
CA HIS A 30 23.93 -43.48 -7.56
C HIS A 30 24.55 -42.59 -6.48
N VAL A 31 24.90 -41.35 -6.84
CA VAL A 31 25.56 -40.39 -5.95
C VAL A 31 24.51 -39.45 -5.34
N PHE A 32 24.39 -39.48 -4.02
CA PHE A 32 23.49 -38.70 -3.16
C PHE A 32 24.09 -37.41 -2.62
N ALA A 33 25.17 -36.94 -3.24
CA ALA A 33 25.87 -35.76 -2.78
C ALA A 33 26.57 -35.10 -3.95
N GLU A 34 25.82 -34.36 -4.73
CA GLU A 34 26.26 -33.03 -5.14
C GLU A 34 25.05 -32.13 -5.05
N ALA A 35 25.23 -30.92 -4.49
CA ALA A 35 24.28 -29.83 -4.67
C ALA A 35 24.27 -29.50 -6.18
N GLY A 36 23.46 -30.25 -6.93
CA GLY A 36 23.51 -30.27 -8.38
C GLY A 36 22.11 -30.37 -8.95
N ALA A 37 21.86 -29.58 -9.99
CA ALA A 37 20.60 -29.61 -10.72
C ALA A 37 20.55 -30.88 -11.57
N PHE A 38 19.60 -31.78 -11.28
CA PHE A 38 19.38 -32.92 -12.17
C PHE A 38 18.70 -32.45 -13.47
N CYS A 39 19.09 -33.07 -14.58
CA CYS A 39 18.43 -32.82 -15.85
C CYS A 39 17.14 -33.65 -15.94
N PRO A 40 15.95 -33.06 -16.06
CA PRO A 40 14.70 -33.82 -16.11
C PRO A 40 14.56 -34.66 -17.39
N LYS A 41 15.37 -34.41 -18.42
CA LYS A 41 15.32 -35.12 -19.71
C LYS A 41 16.20 -36.37 -19.76
N CYS A 42 17.42 -36.32 -19.24
CA CYS A 42 18.38 -37.43 -19.32
C CYS A 42 18.89 -37.92 -17.96
N ASN A 43 18.41 -37.34 -16.86
CA ASN A 43 18.77 -37.66 -15.48
C ASN A 43 20.26 -37.46 -15.12
N HIS A 44 21.03 -36.75 -15.95
CA HIS A 44 22.40 -36.37 -15.62
C HIS A 44 22.42 -35.32 -14.49
N VAL A 45 23.30 -35.53 -13.50
CA VAL A 45 23.52 -34.57 -12.41
C VAL A 45 24.49 -33.50 -12.91
N ASN A 46 24.07 -32.24 -12.88
CA ASN A 46 24.91 -31.13 -13.30
C ASN A 46 25.33 -30.30 -12.10
N ARG A 47 26.46 -29.60 -12.23
CA ARG A 47 26.94 -28.63 -11.24
C ARG A 47 25.92 -27.50 -11.02
N GLU A 48 25.92 -26.91 -9.84
CA GLU A 48 25.05 -25.77 -9.54
C GLU A 48 25.32 -24.60 -10.51
N GLY A 49 24.25 -23.93 -10.95
CA GLY A 49 24.34 -22.74 -11.79
C GLY A 49 24.58 -22.97 -13.28
N VAL A 50 24.67 -24.21 -13.77
CA VAL A 50 24.72 -24.45 -15.23
C VAL A 50 23.38 -24.09 -15.89
N VAL A 51 23.46 -23.51 -17.10
CA VAL A 51 22.26 -23.12 -17.86
C VAL A 51 21.76 -24.27 -18.74
N HIS A 52 22.66 -25.10 -19.24
CA HIS A 52 22.36 -26.25 -20.09
C HIS A 52 22.96 -27.52 -19.49
N CYS A 53 22.34 -28.66 -19.78
CA CYS A 53 22.82 -29.96 -19.34
C CYS A 53 24.09 -30.36 -20.10
N ASP A 54 25.15 -30.72 -19.36
CA ASP A 54 26.46 -31.11 -19.92
C ASP A 54 26.38 -32.37 -20.79
N ASN A 55 25.38 -33.24 -20.56
CA ASN A 55 25.21 -34.50 -21.29
C ASN A 55 24.27 -34.42 -22.50
N CYS A 56 23.18 -33.63 -22.43
CA CYS A 56 22.14 -33.63 -23.48
C CYS A 56 21.77 -32.25 -24.03
N GLY A 57 22.38 -31.18 -23.52
CA GLY A 57 22.14 -29.80 -23.96
C GLY A 57 20.82 -29.17 -23.52
N GLU A 58 19.99 -29.88 -22.75
CA GLU A 58 18.69 -29.36 -22.30
C GLU A 58 18.85 -28.13 -21.40
N THR A 59 17.99 -27.13 -21.55
CA THR A 59 18.02 -25.93 -20.70
C THR A 59 17.55 -26.29 -19.29
N LEU A 60 18.35 -25.96 -18.27
CA LEU A 60 18.07 -26.29 -16.87
C LEU A 60 17.58 -25.10 -16.05
N ILE A 61 17.46 -23.92 -16.66
CA ILE A 61 17.02 -22.70 -16.00
C ILE A 61 15.76 -22.18 -16.67
N ARG A 62 14.74 -21.88 -15.87
CA ARG A 62 13.53 -21.15 -16.27
C ARG A 62 13.44 -19.83 -15.51
N THR A 63 12.79 -18.84 -16.11
CA THR A 63 12.58 -17.54 -15.48
C THR A 63 11.17 -17.45 -14.92
N CYS A 64 11.03 -17.01 -13.67
CA CYS A 64 9.72 -16.76 -13.07
C CYS A 64 9.03 -15.59 -13.80
N SER A 65 7.83 -15.81 -14.33
CA SER A 65 7.07 -14.77 -15.03
C SER A 65 6.62 -13.60 -14.13
N ALA A 66 6.56 -13.82 -12.81
CA ALA A 66 6.08 -12.82 -11.85
C ALA A 66 7.17 -11.91 -11.28
N CYS A 67 8.36 -12.45 -10.99
CA CYS A 67 9.46 -11.69 -10.36
C CYS A 67 10.78 -11.79 -11.13
N GLN A 68 10.81 -12.48 -12.27
CA GLN A 68 11.98 -12.65 -13.15
C GLN A 68 13.17 -13.38 -12.52
N HIS A 69 12.99 -13.98 -11.34
CA HIS A 69 14.01 -14.81 -10.72
C HIS A 69 14.28 -16.07 -11.55
N LYS A 70 15.55 -16.42 -11.70
CA LYS A 70 15.99 -17.65 -12.38
C LYS A 70 15.82 -18.82 -11.42
N ASN A 71 15.13 -19.85 -11.86
CA ASN A 71 14.86 -21.05 -11.09
C ASN A 71 15.32 -22.27 -11.88
N TRP A 72 15.66 -23.35 -11.18
CA TRP A 72 15.90 -24.63 -11.81
C TRP A 72 14.63 -25.12 -12.53
N ILE A 73 14.80 -25.78 -13.68
CA ILE A 73 13.70 -26.18 -14.55
C ILE A 73 12.77 -27.22 -13.93
N GLY A 74 13.16 -27.97 -12.90
CA GLY A 74 12.21 -28.85 -12.20
C GLY A 74 11.64 -28.27 -10.91
N ALA A 75 11.91 -27.00 -10.60
CA ALA A 75 11.34 -26.37 -9.41
C ALA A 75 9.83 -26.15 -9.61
N GLU A 76 9.03 -26.58 -8.63
CA GLU A 76 7.57 -26.37 -8.61
C GLU A 76 7.21 -24.91 -8.26
N TYR A 77 7.95 -24.33 -7.30
CA TYR A 77 7.74 -22.97 -6.80
C TYR A 77 8.97 -22.09 -6.99
N CYS A 78 8.74 -20.79 -7.19
CA CYS A 78 9.81 -19.81 -7.27
C CYS A 78 10.50 -19.64 -5.91
N ALA A 79 11.82 -19.82 -5.86
CA ALA A 79 12.61 -19.67 -4.64
C ALA A 79 12.58 -18.24 -4.05
N ASN A 80 12.29 -17.23 -4.88
CA ASN A 80 12.26 -15.83 -4.47
C ASN A 80 10.87 -15.34 -4.04
N CYS A 81 9.81 -15.70 -4.76
CA CYS A 81 8.46 -15.15 -4.52
C CYS A 81 7.39 -16.19 -4.16
N GLY A 82 7.73 -17.48 -4.12
CA GLY A 82 6.84 -18.58 -3.75
C GLY A 82 5.71 -18.89 -4.75
N ARG A 83 5.63 -18.19 -5.88
CA ARG A 83 4.60 -18.47 -6.90
C ARG A 83 4.89 -19.79 -7.63
N PRO A 84 3.85 -20.55 -8.01
CA PRO A 84 4.01 -21.73 -8.86
C PRO A 84 4.69 -21.34 -10.18
N LEU A 85 5.66 -22.14 -10.62
CA LEU A 85 6.36 -21.98 -11.89
C LEU A 85 5.69 -22.74 -13.04
N ASP A 86 4.73 -23.62 -12.73
CA ASP A 86 3.86 -24.27 -13.70
C ASP A 86 2.56 -23.45 -13.91
N ILE A 87 2.22 -23.20 -15.17
CA ILE A 87 1.02 -22.46 -15.56
C ILE A 87 -0.24 -23.22 -15.15
N LEU A 88 -0.27 -24.55 -15.27
CA LEU A 88 -1.41 -25.36 -14.90
C LEU A 88 -1.68 -25.26 -13.39
N GLU A 89 -0.61 -25.30 -12.59
CA GLU A 89 -0.72 -25.14 -11.14
C GLU A 89 -1.12 -23.71 -10.74
N TYR A 90 -0.62 -22.70 -11.46
CA TYR A 90 -1.05 -21.31 -11.28
C TYR A 90 -2.53 -21.09 -11.59
N VAL A 91 -3.05 -21.67 -12.69
CA VAL A 91 -4.47 -21.57 -13.06
C VAL A 91 -5.34 -22.39 -12.09
N SER A 92 -4.90 -23.59 -11.71
CA SER A 92 -5.61 -24.44 -10.74
C SER A 92 -5.72 -23.77 -9.36
N SER A 93 -4.62 -23.21 -8.84
CA SER A 93 -4.62 -22.49 -7.56
C SER A 93 -5.54 -21.26 -7.57
N ARG A 94 -5.63 -20.53 -8.68
CA ARG A 94 -6.64 -19.47 -8.87
C ARG A 94 -8.06 -20.02 -8.84
N HIS A 95 -8.32 -21.16 -9.50
CA HIS A 95 -9.64 -21.78 -9.56
C HIS A 95 -10.09 -22.39 -8.21
N LYS A 96 -9.15 -22.74 -7.32
CA LYS A 96 -9.47 -23.20 -5.95
C LYS A 96 -10.15 -22.13 -5.09
N GLN A 97 -10.01 -20.84 -5.42
CA GLN A 97 -10.74 -19.78 -4.72
C GLN A 97 -12.23 -19.85 -5.05
N SER A 98 -13.05 -20.03 -4.02
CA SER A 98 -14.50 -20.05 -4.18
C SER A 98 -15.05 -18.68 -4.61
N VAL A 99 -16.20 -18.68 -5.29
CA VAL A 99 -16.89 -17.43 -5.67
C VAL A 99 -17.24 -16.60 -4.42
N SER A 100 -17.61 -17.25 -3.31
CA SER A 100 -17.91 -16.59 -2.05
C SER A 100 -16.69 -15.87 -1.47
N GLU A 101 -15.50 -16.48 -1.54
CA GLU A 101 -14.25 -15.90 -1.04
C GLU A 101 -13.81 -14.68 -1.87
N ARG A 102 -13.94 -14.77 -3.21
CA ARG A 102 -13.67 -13.61 -4.09
C ARG A 102 -14.64 -12.45 -3.83
N LEU A 103 -15.92 -12.76 -3.62
CA LEU A 103 -16.93 -11.75 -3.32
C LEU A 103 -16.66 -11.09 -1.96
N ALA A 104 -16.24 -11.86 -0.95
CA ALA A 104 -15.86 -11.34 0.35
C ALA A 104 -14.65 -10.39 0.26
N GLN A 105 -13.59 -10.79 -0.47
CA GLN A 105 -12.43 -9.94 -0.71
C GLN A 105 -12.79 -8.65 -1.45
N ALA A 106 -13.63 -8.73 -2.48
CA ALA A 106 -14.07 -7.55 -3.23
C ALA A 106 -14.90 -6.58 -2.37
N ARG A 107 -15.77 -7.11 -1.51
CA ARG A 107 -16.55 -6.30 -0.56
C ARG A 107 -15.65 -5.60 0.46
N GLU A 108 -14.67 -6.31 1.00
CA GLU A 108 -13.74 -5.73 1.95
C GLU A 108 -12.95 -4.58 1.32
N MET A 109 -12.43 -4.80 0.11
CA MET A 109 -11.74 -3.75 -0.64
C MET A 109 -12.63 -2.52 -0.89
N ALA A 110 -13.90 -2.75 -1.23
CA ALA A 110 -14.86 -1.65 -1.45
C ALA A 110 -15.15 -0.86 -0.16
N ASN A 111 -15.22 -1.53 1.00
CA ASN A 111 -15.41 -0.87 2.29
C ASN A 111 -14.22 0.03 2.63
N VAL A 112 -12.99 -0.43 2.39
CA VAL A 112 -11.76 0.33 2.62
C VAL A 112 -11.75 1.60 1.77
N ILE A 113 -11.96 1.47 0.45
CA ILE A 113 -11.99 2.61 -0.48
C ILE A 113 -13.07 3.61 -0.06
N LYS A 114 -14.26 3.12 0.29
CA LYS A 114 -15.36 3.98 0.74
C LYS A 114 -14.98 4.77 1.99
N ALA A 115 -14.35 4.13 2.98
CA ALA A 115 -13.92 4.80 4.20
C ALA A 115 -12.85 5.88 3.94
N GLU A 116 -11.89 5.59 3.05
CA GLU A 116 -10.86 6.56 2.66
C GLU A 116 -11.45 7.79 1.95
N GLU A 117 -12.37 7.56 1.00
CA GLU A 117 -13.06 8.62 0.26
C GLU A 117 -13.98 9.45 1.17
N GLU A 118 -14.72 8.80 2.08
CA GLU A 118 -15.54 9.50 3.08
C GLU A 118 -14.68 10.38 3.97
N ALA A 119 -13.56 9.89 4.48
CA ALA A 119 -12.63 10.69 5.27
C ALA A 119 -12.05 11.87 4.47
N ALA A 120 -11.68 11.65 3.20
CA ALA A 120 -11.21 12.70 2.32
C ALA A 120 -12.29 13.77 2.05
N SER A 121 -13.53 13.33 1.82
CA SER A 121 -14.69 14.20 1.64
C SER A 121 -14.95 15.03 2.89
N GLN A 122 -14.90 14.41 4.07
CA GLN A 122 -15.14 15.06 5.35
C GLN A 122 -14.07 16.12 5.64
N ARG A 123 -12.80 15.85 5.33
CA ARG A 123 -11.71 16.83 5.41
C ARG A 123 -11.98 18.07 4.55
N ARG A 124 -12.34 17.87 3.28
CA ARG A 124 -12.67 18.97 2.35
C ARG A 124 -13.86 19.79 2.86
N MET A 125 -14.90 19.13 3.34
CA MET A 125 -16.08 19.81 3.90
C MET A 125 -15.72 20.62 5.15
N ASN A 126 -14.94 20.06 6.07
CA ASN A 126 -14.53 20.74 7.29
C ASN A 126 -13.71 22.01 6.98
N GLU A 127 -12.82 21.94 5.99
CA GLU A 127 -12.05 23.09 5.52
C GLU A 127 -12.96 24.19 4.95
N LEU A 128 -13.94 23.83 4.12
CA LEU A 128 -14.94 24.79 3.62
C LEU A 128 -15.75 25.43 4.76
N TRP A 129 -16.14 24.64 5.76
CA TRP A 129 -16.83 25.15 6.95
C TRP A 129 -15.96 26.11 7.78
N GLU A 130 -14.65 25.88 7.84
CA GLU A 130 -13.73 26.83 8.48
C GLU A 130 -13.62 28.14 7.72
N ILE A 131 -13.52 28.09 6.41
CA ILE A 131 -13.50 29.29 5.56
C ILE A 131 -14.78 30.11 5.76
N GLU A 132 -15.93 29.45 5.72
CA GLU A 132 -17.23 30.12 5.92
C GLU A 132 -17.36 30.71 7.32
N ARG A 133 -16.89 30.01 8.37
CA ARG A 133 -16.85 30.54 9.74
C ARG A 133 -15.99 31.80 9.81
N ARG A 134 -14.81 31.80 9.20
CA ARG A 134 -13.91 32.96 9.16
C ARG A 134 -14.57 34.14 8.46
N ARG A 135 -15.22 33.90 7.31
CA ARG A 135 -15.96 34.92 6.58
C ARG A 135 -17.06 35.54 7.43
N LYS A 136 -17.91 34.74 8.06
CA LYS A 136 -18.99 35.22 8.93
C LYS A 136 -18.48 36.01 10.14
N MET A 137 -17.37 35.59 10.75
CA MET A 137 -16.75 36.34 11.84
C MET A 137 -16.25 37.71 11.36
N ALA A 138 -15.58 37.78 10.21
CA ALA A 138 -15.11 39.04 9.64
C ALA A 138 -16.28 39.98 9.28
N GLU A 139 -17.36 39.46 8.71
CA GLU A 139 -18.58 40.22 8.42
C GLU A 139 -19.22 40.77 9.70
N ALA A 140 -19.33 39.95 10.75
CA ALA A 140 -19.86 40.38 12.05
C ALA A 140 -18.99 41.46 12.71
N GLU A 141 -17.66 41.32 12.67
CA GLU A 141 -16.74 42.33 13.17
C GLU A 141 -16.87 43.65 12.40
N ALA A 142 -16.96 43.60 11.07
CA ALA A 142 -17.13 44.78 10.24
C ALA A 142 -18.46 45.50 10.54
N ALA A 143 -19.56 44.74 10.67
CA ALA A 143 -20.86 45.28 11.05
C ALA A 143 -20.83 45.92 12.44
N ALA A 144 -20.16 45.29 13.42
CA ALA A 144 -20.01 45.86 14.76
C ALA A 144 -19.20 47.17 14.76
N ARG A 145 -18.12 47.24 13.97
CA ARG A 145 -17.32 48.47 13.80
C ARG A 145 -18.15 49.57 13.13
N GLN A 146 -18.96 49.23 12.12
CA GLN A 146 -19.85 50.18 11.46
C GLN A 146 -20.90 50.71 12.45
N ALA A 147 -21.58 49.84 13.19
CA ALA A 147 -22.56 50.26 14.20
C ALA A 147 -21.95 51.16 15.29
N ALA A 148 -20.70 50.90 15.71
CA ALA A 148 -20.00 51.76 16.65
C ALA A 148 -19.70 53.16 16.07
N ARG A 149 -19.24 53.23 14.81
CA ARG A 149 -19.03 54.50 14.09
C ARG A 149 -20.32 55.26 13.87
N ASP A 150 -21.41 54.56 13.52
CA ASP A 150 -22.72 55.17 13.32
C ASP A 150 -23.25 55.77 14.63
N ARG A 151 -23.06 55.09 15.77
CA ARG A 151 -23.37 55.62 17.11
C ARG A 151 -22.57 56.88 17.44
N GLN A 152 -21.25 56.88 17.19
CA GLN A 152 -20.41 58.05 17.41
C GLN A 152 -20.81 59.23 16.51
N THR A 153 -21.06 58.96 15.23
CA THR A 153 -21.52 59.96 14.27
C THR A 153 -22.85 60.56 14.70
N MET A 154 -23.81 59.72 15.12
CA MET A 154 -25.10 60.18 15.64
C MET A 154 -24.93 61.05 16.90
N GLN A 155 -24.05 60.64 17.83
CA GLN A 155 -23.74 61.42 19.04
C GLN A 155 -23.14 62.79 18.72
N MET A 156 -22.19 62.87 17.77
CA MET A 156 -21.59 64.13 17.34
C MET A 156 -22.62 65.05 16.65
N ILE A 157 -23.48 64.50 15.79
CA ILE A 157 -24.56 65.26 15.14
C ILE A 157 -25.52 65.82 16.19
N VAL A 158 -25.99 64.98 17.12
CA VAL A 158 -26.91 65.41 18.19
C VAL A 158 -26.27 66.48 19.07
N ALA A 159 -25.02 66.30 19.50
CA ALA A 159 -24.28 67.30 20.28
C ALA A 159 -24.14 68.63 19.52
N GLY A 160 -23.80 68.58 18.23
CA GLY A 160 -23.69 69.76 17.37
C GLY A 160 -25.02 70.53 17.24
N VAL A 161 -26.14 69.81 17.02
CA VAL A 161 -27.48 70.41 16.96
C VAL A 161 -27.85 71.06 18.30
N VAL A 162 -27.57 70.41 19.42
CA VAL A 162 -27.82 70.97 20.77
C VAL A 162 -27.00 72.23 21.01
N ILE A 163 -25.69 72.22 20.71
CA ILE A 163 -24.81 73.38 20.86
C ILE A 163 -25.29 74.55 19.98
N PHE A 164 -25.66 74.26 18.72
CA PHE A 164 -26.19 75.26 17.82
C PHE A 164 -27.50 75.88 18.34
N GLY A 165 -28.42 75.05 18.83
CA GLY A 165 -29.67 75.52 19.45
C GLY A 165 -29.43 76.42 20.68
N ILE A 166 -28.48 76.04 21.55
CA ILE A 166 -28.08 76.87 22.70
C ILE A 166 -27.50 78.21 22.22
N ALA A 167 -26.63 78.21 21.21
CA ALA A 167 -26.04 79.43 20.67
C ALA A 167 -27.09 80.40 20.09
N LEU A 168 -28.11 79.88 19.40
CA LEU A 168 -29.24 80.69 18.91
C LEU A 168 -30.05 81.28 20.07
N ALA A 169 -30.33 80.48 21.10
CA ALA A 169 -31.06 80.94 22.28
C ALA A 169 -30.30 82.06 23.03
N VAL A 170 -28.99 81.86 23.27
CA VAL A 170 -28.13 82.88 23.89
C VAL A 170 -28.08 84.16 23.03
N SER A 171 -27.91 84.02 21.72
CA SER A 171 -27.91 85.17 20.80
C SER A 171 -29.24 85.93 20.84
N GLY A 172 -30.36 85.23 20.88
CA GLY A 172 -31.69 85.83 21.03
C GLY A 172 -31.86 86.58 22.35
N ILE A 173 -31.37 86.03 23.47
CA ILE A 173 -31.38 86.69 24.78
C ILE A 173 -30.52 87.97 24.75
N ILE A 174 -29.31 87.91 24.17
CA ILE A 174 -28.43 89.08 24.05
C ILE A 174 -29.08 90.18 23.22
N LEU A 175 -29.77 89.83 22.13
CA LEU A 175 -30.48 90.78 21.29
C LEU A 175 -31.69 91.40 22.01
N ALA A 176 -32.39 90.65 22.87
CA ALA A 176 -33.53 91.16 23.64
C ALA A 176 -33.14 92.06 24.83
N LEU A 177 -31.89 91.93 25.31
CA LEU A 177 -31.34 92.75 26.41
C LEU A 177 -30.63 94.03 25.93
N ARG A 178 -30.46 94.22 24.62
CA ARG A 178 -29.92 95.44 23.99
C ARG A 178 -31.04 96.39 23.59
#